data_AF-A0A7J9ARD4-F1
#
_entry.id   AF-A0A7J9ARD4-F1
#
_cell.length_a   1.000
_cell.length_b   1.000
_cell.length_c   1.000
_cell.angle_alpha   90.00
_cell.angle_beta   90.00
_cell.angle_gamma   90.00
#
_symmetry.space_group_name_H-M   'P 1'
#
loop_
_entity.id
_entity.type
_entity.pdbx_description
1 polymer ?
#
loop_
_entity_poly.entity_id
_entity_poly.type
_entity_poly.pdbx_seq_one_letter_code
_entity_poly.pdbx_strand_id
1 'polypeptide(L)'
;MENLLCDEVWLSSPGTPDLSHESEHYIWKGYGYADLFYTTKEDSEQALEICLKKEFSYMPEAGYLDYLQSKNLVFARFRAVQWLIKTCTRLNLSIGTVFNAVNYLDRFLSMSQCHGWKHWMMELLSVACLSIAAKFNETSLPSLDELQLEVNVLIEDGRLGALFSTEHNPADGTDGVTGFKMAS
;
A
#
# COMPACT_ATOMS: atom_id res chain seq x y z
N MET A 1 -21.95 -23.80 9.92
CA MET A 1 -21.58 -22.39 10.13
C MET A 1 -20.07 -22.39 10.24
N GLU A 2 -19.42 -22.12 9.13
CA GLU A 2 -17.97 -22.27 9.00
C GLU A 2 -17.32 -21.14 9.81
N ASN A 3 -16.39 -21.52 10.69
CA ASN A 3 -15.64 -20.59 11.52
C ASN A 3 -14.90 -19.59 10.62
N LEU A 4 -15.40 -18.35 10.56
CA LEU A 4 -14.69 -17.19 10.04
C LEU A 4 -13.60 -16.70 11.02
N LEU A 5 -13.11 -17.60 11.88
CA LEU A 5 -11.98 -17.30 12.75
C LEU A 5 -10.74 -17.28 11.86
N CYS A 6 -10.09 -16.12 11.83
CA CYS A 6 -8.79 -15.98 11.21
C CYS A 6 -7.86 -17.07 11.77
N ASP A 7 -7.37 -17.98 10.92
CA ASP A 7 -6.36 -19.00 11.25
C ASP A 7 -4.96 -18.38 11.50
N GLU A 8 -4.93 -17.16 12.04
CA GLU A 8 -3.71 -16.44 12.38
C GLU A 8 -3.18 -17.04 13.69
N VAL A 9 -2.18 -17.90 13.56
CA VAL A 9 -1.44 -18.47 14.69
C VAL A 9 -0.60 -17.35 15.31
N TRP A 10 -1.09 -16.78 16.41
CA TRP A 10 -0.33 -15.87 17.25
C TRP A 10 0.60 -16.68 18.14
N LEU A 11 1.91 -16.46 18.01
CA LEU A 11 2.91 -17.05 18.90
C LEU A 11 2.62 -16.58 20.34
N SER A 12 2.11 -17.50 21.15
CA SER A 12 1.87 -17.29 22.58
C SER A 12 2.95 -18.08 23.32
N SER A 13 3.91 -17.39 23.93
CA SER A 13 5.00 -18.04 24.65
C SER A 13 4.44 -18.76 25.91
N PRO A 14 4.90 -19.98 26.26
CA PRO A 14 4.39 -20.70 27.42
C PRO A 14 5.03 -20.19 28.71
N GLY A 15 4.24 -19.46 29.51
CA GLY A 15 4.45 -19.31 30.96
C GLY A 15 5.01 -17.96 31.40
N THR A 16 4.14 -17.08 31.90
CA THR A 16 4.53 -16.15 32.97
C THR A 16 4.47 -16.93 34.29
N PRO A 17 5.55 -17.00 35.10
CA PRO A 17 5.40 -17.37 36.50
C PRO A 17 4.51 -16.32 37.17
N ASP A 18 3.48 -16.80 37.85
CA ASP A 18 2.57 -15.98 38.66
C ASP A 18 3.39 -15.17 39.68
N LEU A 19 3.46 -13.85 39.49
CA LEU A 19 4.07 -12.92 40.45
C LEU A 19 2.97 -12.03 41.03
N SER A 20 2.27 -12.59 42.01
CA SER A 20 1.50 -11.84 42.98
C SER A 20 2.43 -11.19 44.01
N HIS A 21 2.71 -9.89 43.83
CA HIS A 21 2.65 -8.83 44.87
C HIS A 21 3.39 -7.56 44.44
N GLU A 22 2.60 -6.49 44.31
CA GLU A 22 2.86 -5.08 44.67
C GLU A 22 4.29 -4.51 44.62
N SER A 23 4.52 -3.62 43.64
CA SER A 23 5.00 -2.26 43.93
C SER A 23 4.79 -1.36 42.71
N GLU A 24 3.90 -0.39 42.88
CA GLU A 24 3.80 0.75 42.00
C GLU A 24 5.10 1.57 42.06
N HIS A 25 5.46 2.15 40.90
CA HIS A 25 6.23 3.38 40.73
C HIS A 25 7.65 3.27 40.12
N TYR A 26 7.76 3.93 38.95
CA TYR A 26 8.94 4.31 38.15
C TYR A 26 9.64 3.25 37.29
N ILE A 27 9.06 2.88 36.14
CA ILE A 27 9.76 2.92 34.83
C ILE A 27 8.76 3.36 33.74
N TRP A 28 8.64 4.67 33.53
CA TRP A 28 8.16 5.26 32.28
C TRP A 28 9.40 5.62 31.46
N LYS A 29 9.85 4.71 30.61
CA LYS A 29 10.55 5.04 29.37
C LYS A 29 10.07 4.07 28.30
N GLY A 30 9.49 4.67 27.24
CA GLY A 30 8.91 3.98 26.10
C GLY A 30 9.88 3.00 25.43
N TYR A 31 9.31 2.07 24.67
CA TYR A 31 9.89 0.83 24.16
C TYR A 31 9.87 -0.33 25.18
N GLY A 32 8.69 -0.86 25.51
CA GLY A 32 8.59 -1.95 26.50
C GLY A 32 7.35 -2.83 26.42
N TYR A 33 6.60 -2.84 25.31
CA TYR A 33 5.46 -3.77 25.14
C TYR A 33 5.66 -4.75 23.96
N ALA A 34 6.64 -4.49 23.08
CA ALA A 34 6.99 -5.39 21.98
C ALA A 34 8.07 -6.42 22.36
N ASP A 35 8.85 -6.15 23.41
CA ASP A 35 10.01 -6.98 23.81
C ASP A 35 9.61 -8.27 24.55
N LEU A 36 8.31 -8.45 24.85
CA LEU A 36 7.81 -9.61 25.61
C LEU A 36 7.20 -10.73 24.73
N PHE A 37 7.26 -10.62 23.41
CA PHE A 37 6.68 -11.63 22.49
C PHE A 37 7.70 -12.61 21.89
N TYR A 38 9.00 -12.31 21.97
CA TYR A 38 10.09 -13.15 21.45
C TYR A 38 11.20 -13.29 22.50
N THR A 39 10.85 -13.81 23.66
CA THR A 39 11.75 -13.88 24.82
C THR A 39 12.79 -14.99 24.68
N THR A 40 12.56 -15.96 23.77
CA THR A 40 13.45 -17.10 23.52
C THR A 40 13.98 -17.12 22.09
N LYS A 41 15.10 -17.82 21.89
CA LYS A 41 15.68 -18.05 20.56
C LYS A 41 14.69 -18.83 19.69
N GLU A 42 14.03 -19.82 20.27
CA GLU A 42 13.04 -20.68 19.62
C GLU A 42 11.83 -19.86 19.15
N ASP A 43 11.33 -18.91 19.95
CA ASP A 43 10.24 -18.01 19.54
C ASP A 43 10.65 -17.13 18.35
N SER A 44 11.89 -16.63 18.35
CA SER A 44 12.41 -15.83 17.24
C SER A 44 12.58 -16.62 15.93
N GLU A 45 13.00 -17.89 16.01
CA GLU A 45 13.13 -18.78 14.86
C GLU A 45 11.75 -19.10 14.25
N GLN A 46 10.75 -19.36 15.11
CA GLN A 46 9.37 -19.59 14.65
C GLN A 46 8.76 -18.34 14.02
N ALA A 47 8.99 -17.16 14.62
CA ALA A 47 8.53 -15.89 14.08
C ALA A 47 9.12 -15.63 12.68
N LEU A 48 10.42 -15.90 12.52
CA LEU A 48 11.10 -15.78 11.23
C LEU A 48 10.48 -16.73 10.20
N GLU A 49 10.22 -17.98 10.56
CA GLU A 49 9.58 -18.95 9.67
C GLU A 49 8.18 -18.50 9.21
N ILE A 50 7.38 -17.97 10.14
CA ILE A 50 6.05 -17.42 9.82
C ILE A 50 6.17 -16.22 8.89
N CYS A 51 7.08 -15.29 9.17
CA CYS A 51 7.32 -14.12 8.32
C CYS A 51 7.74 -14.52 6.91
N LEU A 52 8.66 -15.47 6.75
CA LEU A 52 9.10 -15.96 5.43
C LEU A 52 7.98 -16.65 4.65
N LYS A 53 7.16 -17.47 5.32
CA LYS A 53 5.98 -18.09 4.70
C LYS A 53 4.97 -17.04 4.22
N LYS A 54 4.74 -16.00 5.02
CA LYS A 54 3.87 -14.87 4.66
C LYS A 54 4.45 -14.04 3.52
N GLU A 55 5.74 -13.75 3.54
CA GLU A 55 6.42 -13.06 2.44
C GLU A 55 6.19 -13.80 1.11
N PHE A 56 6.38 -15.12 1.12
CA PHE A 56 6.16 -15.95 -0.07
C PHE A 56 4.70 -15.96 -0.53
N SER A 57 3.73 -16.08 0.40
CA SER A 57 2.30 -16.10 0.06
C SER A 57 1.75 -14.76 -0.44
N TYR A 58 2.46 -13.67 -0.19
CA TYR A 58 2.10 -12.32 -0.62
C TYR A 58 2.96 -11.81 -1.79
N MET A 59 3.68 -12.68 -2.49
CA MET A 59 4.34 -12.30 -3.74
C MET A 59 3.33 -12.12 -4.88
N PRO A 60 3.61 -11.24 -5.87
CA PRO A 60 2.90 -11.26 -7.15
C PRO A 60 3.05 -12.61 -7.88
N GLU A 61 2.12 -12.92 -8.79
CA GLU A 61 2.17 -14.13 -9.61
C GLU A 61 3.41 -14.18 -10.50
N ALA A 62 3.82 -15.40 -10.84
CA ALA A 62 4.90 -15.62 -11.79
C ALA A 62 4.59 -14.93 -13.14
N GLY A 63 5.60 -14.26 -13.72
CA GLY A 63 5.44 -13.50 -14.96
C GLY A 63 4.89 -12.07 -14.79
N TYR A 64 4.69 -11.60 -13.55
CA TYR A 64 4.25 -10.23 -13.28
C TYR A 64 5.11 -9.16 -13.99
N LEU A 65 6.43 -9.32 -14.00
CA LEU A 65 7.33 -8.37 -14.67
C LEU A 65 7.11 -8.33 -16.18
N ASP A 66 6.97 -9.49 -16.82
CA ASP A 66 6.69 -9.60 -18.25
C ASP A 66 5.31 -9.02 -18.60
N TYR A 67 4.33 -9.23 -17.72
CA TYR A 67 3.01 -8.61 -17.84
C TYR A 67 3.09 -7.08 -17.77
N LEU A 68 3.81 -6.51 -16.80
CA LEU A 68 3.99 -5.06 -16.71
C LEU A 68 4.62 -4.48 -17.98
N GLN A 69 5.64 -5.15 -18.53
CA GLN A 69 6.32 -4.71 -19.74
C GLN A 69 5.40 -4.82 -20.96
N SER A 70 4.78 -5.98 -21.19
CA SER A 70 3.91 -6.23 -22.34
C SER A 70 2.67 -5.32 -22.37
N LYS A 71 2.21 -4.85 -21.21
CA LYS A 71 1.09 -3.90 -21.09
C LYS A 71 1.52 -2.44 -20.94
N ASN A 72 2.82 -2.13 -21.05
CA ASN A 72 3.37 -0.78 -20.84
C ASN A 72 3.00 -0.14 -19.49
N LEU A 73 2.84 -0.96 -18.45
CA LEU A 73 2.43 -0.53 -17.12
C LEU A 73 3.59 -0.13 -16.21
N VAL A 74 4.84 -0.38 -16.61
CA VAL A 74 6.04 -0.07 -15.79
C VAL A 74 6.05 1.39 -15.34
N PHE A 75 5.81 2.33 -16.26
CA PHE A 75 5.79 3.76 -15.95
C PHE A 75 4.56 4.16 -15.13
N ALA A 76 3.40 3.57 -15.41
CA ALA A 76 2.19 3.81 -14.62
C ALA A 76 2.36 3.35 -13.17
N ARG A 77 2.95 2.16 -12.96
CA ARG A 77 3.32 1.64 -11.64
C ARG A 77 4.32 2.56 -10.95
N PHE A 78 5.38 2.97 -11.63
CA PHE A 78 6.36 3.89 -11.06
C PHE A 78 5.71 5.18 -10.52
N ARG A 79 4.81 5.77 -11.31
CA ARG A 79 4.07 6.97 -10.89
C ARG A 79 3.12 6.72 -9.72
N ALA A 80 2.41 5.59 -9.73
CA ALA A 80 1.58 5.16 -8.61
C ALA A 80 2.40 5.03 -7.32
N VAL A 81 3.56 4.36 -7.36
CA VAL A 81 4.45 4.21 -6.20
C VAL A 81 4.99 5.56 -5.73
N GLN A 82 5.41 6.44 -6.64
CA GLN A 82 5.83 7.80 -6.26
C GLN A 82 4.72 8.59 -5.58
N TRP A 83 3.48 8.47 -6.07
CA TRP A 83 2.33 9.12 -5.46
C TRP A 83 2.05 8.53 -4.06
N LEU A 84 2.06 7.21 -3.90
CA LEU A 84 1.88 6.54 -2.61
C LEU A 84 2.87 7.05 -1.56
N ILE A 85 4.17 7.12 -1.90
CA ILE A 85 5.21 7.62 -1.01
C ILE A 85 4.93 9.07 -0.60
N LYS A 86 4.69 9.96 -1.59
CA LYS A 86 4.43 11.38 -1.33
C LYS A 86 3.18 11.60 -0.47
N THR A 87 2.10 10.88 -0.76
CA THR A 87 0.84 10.99 -0.03
C THR A 87 1.00 10.48 1.40
N CYS A 88 1.68 9.35 1.61
CA CYS A 88 1.96 8.86 2.97
C CYS A 88 2.79 9.85 3.78
N THR A 89 3.80 10.50 3.18
CA THR A 89 4.56 11.56 3.87
C THR A 89 3.67 12.75 4.26
N ARG A 90 2.75 13.16 3.39
CA ARG A 90 1.85 14.29 3.66
C ARG A 90 0.80 13.99 4.73
N LEU A 91 0.30 12.75 4.74
CA LEU A 91 -0.67 12.26 5.72
C LEU A 91 -0.02 11.73 7.00
N ASN A 92 1.31 11.82 7.12
CA ASN A 92 2.09 11.32 8.25
C ASN A 92 1.81 9.84 8.60
N LEU A 93 1.60 9.02 7.57
CA LEU A 93 1.38 7.57 7.71
C LEU A 93 2.72 6.85 7.92
N SER A 94 2.67 5.69 8.55
CA SER A 94 3.83 4.84 8.74
C SER A 94 4.41 4.35 7.40
N ILE A 95 5.72 4.08 7.39
CA ILE A 95 6.37 3.47 6.21
C ILE A 95 5.82 2.08 5.89
N GLY A 96 5.35 1.34 6.91
CA GLY A 96 4.69 0.04 6.74
C GLY A 96 3.44 0.14 5.88
N THR A 97 2.67 1.22 6.04
CA THR A 97 1.49 1.49 5.20
C THR A 97 1.85 1.66 3.72
N VAL A 98 2.96 2.33 3.40
CA VAL A 98 3.44 2.45 2.01
C VAL A 98 3.77 1.07 1.45
N PHE A 99 4.54 0.26 2.18
CA PHE A 99 4.93 -1.08 1.73
C PHE A 99 3.72 -1.98 1.48
N ASN A 100 2.76 -1.98 2.40
CA ASN A 100 1.51 -2.73 2.23
C ASN A 100 0.70 -2.23 1.03
N ALA A 101 0.58 -0.92 0.84
CA ALA A 101 -0.13 -0.36 -0.32
C ALA A 101 0.52 -0.75 -1.66
N VAL A 102 1.86 -0.71 -1.75
CA VAL A 102 2.59 -1.17 -2.95
C VAL A 102 2.44 -2.67 -3.15
N ASN A 103 2.49 -3.48 -2.09
CA ASN A 103 2.24 -4.92 -2.17
C ASN A 103 0.84 -5.22 -2.72
N TYR A 104 -0.19 -4.50 -2.24
CA TYR A 104 -1.56 -4.65 -2.73
C TYR A 104 -1.70 -4.24 -4.19
N LEU A 105 -1.05 -3.14 -4.60
CA LEU A 105 -1.02 -2.67 -5.99
C LEU A 105 -0.44 -3.76 -6.90
N ASP A 106 0.74 -4.28 -6.57
CA ASP A 106 1.46 -5.23 -7.41
C ASP A 106 0.70 -6.56 -7.53
N ARG A 107 0.17 -7.08 -6.41
CA ARG A 107 -0.64 -8.30 -6.40
C ARG A 107 -1.94 -8.13 -7.17
N PHE A 108 -2.63 -7.00 -7.00
CA PHE A 108 -3.86 -6.75 -7.75
C PHE A 108 -3.58 -6.71 -9.26
N LEU A 109 -2.53 -6.01 -9.69
CA LEU A 109 -2.13 -5.98 -11.11
C LEU A 109 -1.76 -7.36 -11.64
N SER A 110 -1.13 -8.17 -10.80
CA SER A 110 -0.73 -9.53 -11.16
C SER A 110 -1.92 -10.48 -11.34
N MET A 111 -2.95 -10.36 -10.50
CA MET A 111 -4.16 -11.18 -10.57
C MET A 111 -5.16 -10.66 -11.61
N SER A 112 -5.29 -9.33 -11.71
CA SER A 112 -6.21 -8.66 -12.63
C SER A 112 -5.52 -8.40 -13.96
N GLN A 113 -5.49 -9.43 -14.81
CA GLN A 113 -5.03 -9.32 -16.19
C GLN A 113 -6.07 -8.60 -17.08
N CYS A 114 -6.44 -7.38 -16.66
CA CYS A 114 -7.44 -6.57 -17.33
C CYS A 114 -6.96 -6.16 -18.73
N HIS A 115 -7.86 -6.25 -19.71
CA HIS A 115 -7.61 -5.75 -21.06
C HIS A 115 -7.92 -4.25 -21.09
N GLY A 116 -6.93 -3.42 -21.44
CA GLY A 116 -7.14 -1.99 -21.66
C GLY A 116 -7.06 -1.12 -20.41
N TRP A 117 -5.99 -1.28 -19.63
CA TRP A 117 -5.66 -0.35 -18.53
C TRP A 117 -5.65 1.11 -18.99
N LYS A 118 -6.39 1.95 -18.26
CA LYS A 118 -6.40 3.40 -18.43
C LYS A 118 -5.73 4.07 -17.23
N HIS A 119 -5.26 5.29 -17.41
CA HIS A 119 -4.59 6.05 -16.35
C HIS A 119 -5.44 6.18 -15.08
N TRP A 120 -6.73 6.52 -15.22
CA TRP A 120 -7.64 6.65 -14.08
C TRP A 120 -7.82 5.34 -13.29
N MET A 121 -7.67 4.18 -13.93
CA MET A 121 -7.79 2.88 -13.25
C MET A 121 -6.61 2.64 -12.31
N MET A 122 -5.40 3.04 -12.73
CA MET A 122 -4.20 2.97 -11.90
C MET A 122 -4.27 3.94 -10.72
N GLU A 123 -4.81 5.13 -10.95
CA GLU A 123 -5.07 6.12 -9.90
C GLU A 123 -6.05 5.58 -8.85
N LEU A 124 -7.22 5.11 -9.31
CA LEU A 124 -8.25 4.54 -8.44
C LEU A 124 -7.70 3.37 -7.64
N LEU A 125 -6.95 2.47 -8.29
CA LEU A 125 -6.32 1.34 -7.63
C LEU A 125 -5.33 1.80 -6.56
N SER A 126 -4.50 2.81 -6.85
CA SER A 126 -3.52 3.35 -5.89
C SER A 126 -4.22 3.92 -4.65
N VAL A 127 -5.29 4.68 -4.83
CA VAL A 127 -6.10 5.23 -3.73
C VAL A 127 -6.73 4.11 -2.90
N ALA A 128 -7.30 3.10 -3.56
CA ALA A 128 -7.88 1.94 -2.87
C ALA A 128 -6.85 1.16 -2.06
N CYS A 129 -5.68 0.87 -2.63
CA CYS A 129 -4.58 0.19 -1.95
C CYS A 129 -4.09 0.97 -0.72
N LEU A 130 -3.93 2.30 -0.84
CA LEU A 130 -3.56 3.14 0.28
C LEU A 130 -4.61 3.15 1.38
N SER A 131 -5.89 3.24 1.01
CA SER A 131 -7.02 3.27 1.95
C SER A 131 -7.10 1.98 2.76
N ILE A 132 -6.92 0.83 2.09
CA ILE A 132 -6.89 -0.48 2.74
C ILE A 132 -5.67 -0.56 3.67
N ALA A 133 -4.47 -0.22 3.18
CA ALA A 133 -3.25 -0.31 3.98
C ALA A 133 -3.31 0.58 5.22
N ALA A 134 -3.78 1.82 5.08
CA ALA A 134 -3.95 2.74 6.20
C ALA A 134 -4.92 2.16 7.23
N LYS A 135 -6.07 1.63 6.78
CA LYS A 135 -7.09 1.04 7.65
C LYS A 135 -6.56 -0.07 8.57
N PHE A 136 -5.62 -0.88 8.08
CA PHE A 136 -5.09 -2.01 8.83
C PHE A 136 -3.84 -1.70 9.65
N ASN A 137 -3.04 -0.72 9.24
CA ASN A 137 -1.70 -0.51 9.79
C ASN A 137 -1.60 0.73 10.69
N GLU A 138 -2.58 1.64 10.66
CA GLU A 138 -2.56 2.88 11.44
C GLU A 138 -3.49 2.79 12.65
N THR A 139 -2.96 3.02 13.86
CA THR A 139 -3.70 2.98 15.12
C THR A 139 -4.57 4.22 15.36
N SER A 140 -4.18 5.36 14.79
CA SER A 140 -4.94 6.59 14.74
C SER A 140 -5.05 6.99 13.29
N LEU A 141 -6.07 6.47 12.62
CA LEU A 141 -6.36 6.81 11.24
C LEU A 141 -6.60 8.32 11.13
N PRO A 142 -6.04 9.00 10.11
CA PRO A 142 -6.66 10.22 9.62
C PRO A 142 -8.12 9.90 9.34
N SER A 143 -9.02 10.79 9.72
CA SER A 143 -10.46 10.58 9.50
C SER A 143 -10.74 10.27 8.01
N LEU A 144 -11.81 9.52 7.72
CA LEU A 144 -12.18 9.24 6.32
C LEU A 144 -12.34 10.55 5.53
N ASP A 145 -12.76 11.62 6.20
CA ASP A 145 -12.89 12.96 5.64
C ASP A 145 -11.53 13.56 5.24
N GLU A 146 -10.43 13.30 5.96
CA GLU A 146 -9.07 13.75 5.59
C GLU A 146 -8.53 12.96 4.40
N LEU A 147 -8.78 11.65 4.35
CA LEU A 147 -8.45 10.83 3.18
C LEU A 147 -9.27 11.26 1.96
N GLN A 148 -10.56 11.53 2.14
CA GLN A 148 -11.44 12.02 1.07
C GLN A 148 -11.09 13.44 0.65
N LEU A 149 -10.72 14.33 1.58
CA LEU A 149 -10.25 15.68 1.26
C LEU A 149 -8.98 15.59 0.43
N GLU A 150 -8.05 14.70 0.77
CA GLU A 150 -6.83 14.50 0.00
C GLU A 150 -7.12 13.92 -1.40
N VAL A 151 -8.03 12.96 -1.50
CA VAL A 151 -8.55 12.44 -2.78
C VAL A 151 -9.28 13.53 -3.58
N ASN A 152 -10.01 14.42 -2.91
CA ASN A 152 -10.73 15.52 -3.55
C ASN A 152 -9.79 16.64 -3.98
N VAL A 153 -8.75 16.98 -3.20
CA VAL A 153 -7.65 17.87 -3.61
C VAL A 153 -6.96 17.31 -4.85
N LEU A 154 -6.79 15.99 -4.91
CA LEU A 154 -6.23 15.31 -6.07
C LEU A 154 -7.15 15.38 -7.33
N ILE A 155 -8.47 15.42 -7.14
CA ILE A 155 -9.48 15.59 -8.20
C ILE A 155 -9.61 17.08 -8.61
N GLU A 156 -9.63 18.01 -7.65
CA GLU A 156 -9.87 19.44 -7.88
C GLU A 156 -8.63 20.18 -8.42
N ASP A 157 -7.41 19.81 -8.02
CA ASP A 157 -6.19 20.42 -8.57
C ASP A 157 -5.90 19.95 -10.03
N GLY A 158 -6.67 19.01 -10.59
CA GLY A 158 -6.35 18.37 -11.88
C GLY A 158 -5.02 17.62 -11.88
N ARG A 159 -4.42 17.39 -10.70
CA ARG A 159 -3.07 16.87 -10.52
C ARG A 159 -2.96 15.36 -10.57
N LEU A 160 -4.05 14.61 -10.39
CA LEU A 160 -4.10 13.20 -10.80
C LEU A 160 -3.85 13.10 -12.31
N GLY A 161 -4.65 13.82 -13.10
CA GLY A 161 -4.42 14.01 -14.53
C GLY A 161 -2.98 14.45 -14.84
N ALA A 162 -2.43 15.47 -14.19
CA ALA A 162 -1.07 15.96 -14.50
C ALA A 162 0.08 15.05 -14.03
N LEU A 163 -0.05 14.34 -12.91
CA LEU A 163 0.94 13.32 -12.47
C LEU A 163 0.96 12.16 -13.47
N PHE A 164 -0.20 11.77 -14.00
CA PHE A 164 -0.32 10.67 -14.95
C PHE A 164 -0.34 11.08 -16.45
N SER A 165 -0.29 12.38 -16.78
CA SER A 165 -0.36 12.91 -18.16
C SER A 165 0.79 13.82 -18.57
N THR A 166 1.99 13.70 -17.99
CA THR A 166 3.17 14.27 -18.68
C THR A 166 3.41 13.51 -19.98
N GLU A 167 2.82 14.01 -21.06
CA GLU A 167 3.12 13.62 -22.43
C GLU A 167 4.63 13.70 -22.66
N HIS A 168 5.20 12.61 -23.13
CA HIS A 168 6.34 12.69 -24.02
C HIS A 168 5.96 11.96 -25.30
N ASN A 169 5.49 12.74 -26.28
CA ASN A 169 5.42 12.33 -27.67
C ASN A 169 6.68 12.88 -28.36
N PRO A 170 7.69 12.06 -28.71
CA PRO A 170 8.74 12.52 -29.59
C PRO A 170 8.34 12.20 -31.04
N ALA A 171 8.08 13.26 -31.78
CA ALA A 171 8.15 13.36 -33.23
C ALA A 171 7.16 12.51 -34.06
N ASP A 172 6.01 13.12 -34.38
CA ASP A 172 5.56 13.11 -35.77
C ASP A 172 5.57 14.56 -36.26
N GLY A 173 6.56 14.87 -37.08
CA GLY A 173 6.58 16.10 -37.84
C GLY A 173 5.95 15.82 -39.18
N THR A 174 4.76 16.35 -39.43
CA THR A 174 4.38 16.85 -40.75
C THR A 174 3.21 17.84 -40.63
N ASP A 175 3.35 18.92 -41.37
CA ASP A 175 2.42 20.05 -41.50
C ASP A 175 1.02 19.64 -41.97
N GLY A 176 -0.01 20.37 -41.52
CA GLY A 176 -1.36 20.20 -42.03
C GLY A 176 -2.38 21.17 -41.47
N VAL A 177 -2.40 22.39 -42.03
CA VAL A 177 -3.47 23.38 -41.86
C VAL A 177 -4.83 22.76 -42.19
N THR A 178 -5.78 22.76 -41.25
CA THR A 178 -7.21 23.01 -41.51
C THR A 178 -7.94 23.37 -40.21
N GLY A 179 -8.50 24.58 -40.15
CA GLY A 179 -9.31 25.02 -39.04
C GLY A 179 -10.70 24.39 -39.00
N PHE A 180 -11.37 24.49 -37.85
CA PHE A 180 -12.82 24.44 -37.78
C PHE A 180 -13.36 25.45 -36.79
N LYS A 181 -14.45 26.05 -37.24
CA LYS A 181 -15.12 27.27 -36.81
C LYS A 181 -16.11 26.95 -35.68
N MET A 182 -16.16 27.79 -34.66
CA MET A 182 -17.27 27.85 -33.70
C MET A 182 -18.58 28.16 -34.45
N ALA A 183 -19.61 27.35 -34.22
CA ALA A 183 -21.00 27.70 -34.47
C ALA A 183 -21.69 27.93 -33.12
N SER A 184 -22.51 28.98 -33.09
CA SER A 184 -23.22 29.58 -31.94
C SER A 184 -23.96 28.61 -31.02
#